data_AF-A0AAE3LV09-F1
#
_entry.id   AF-A0AAE3LV09-F1
#
_cell.length_a   1.000
_cell.length_b   1.000
_cell.length_c   1.000
_cell.angle_alpha   90.00
_cell.angle_beta   90.00
_cell.angle_gamma   90.00
#
_symmetry.space_group_name_H-M   'P 1'
#
loop_
_entity.id
_entity.type
_entity.pdbx_description
1 polymer ?
#
loop_
_entity_poly.entity_id
_entity_poly.type
_entity_poly.pdbx_seq_one_letter_code
_entity_poly.pdbx_strand_id
1 'polypeptide(L)'
;MKKVSRRGFTLVELLVVIGIIGILAVFAVVQFGNSRSKVRDAKRKSDLTLIQKALEVYYTDNEAYPSTSGGWWGVCATYGSHPTSGANGYVPNLAPKYIGVLPVDPQQATLPAGSCYLYRSDGQQYKILSHMSTETQVPPSDPFYDIPRSGSQFTYGLCGPTGAAACAGW
;
A
#
# COMPACT_ATOMS: atom_id res chain seq x y z
N MET A 1 6.24 -60.90 -35.68
CA MET A 1 6.23 -59.89 -34.59
C MET A 1 6.97 -58.65 -35.08
N LYS A 2 6.29 -57.51 -35.27
CA LYS A 2 6.94 -56.25 -35.71
C LYS A 2 7.71 -55.65 -34.54
N LYS A 3 9.05 -55.58 -34.61
CA LYS A 3 9.87 -54.85 -33.64
C LYS A 3 9.61 -53.36 -33.79
N VAL A 4 9.00 -52.74 -32.78
CA VAL A 4 8.90 -51.29 -32.68
C VAL A 4 10.28 -50.78 -32.29
N SER A 5 10.97 -50.04 -33.17
CA SER A 5 12.23 -49.41 -32.80
C SER A 5 11.96 -48.29 -31.80
N ARG A 6 12.55 -48.36 -30.61
CA ARG A 6 12.55 -47.25 -29.67
C ARG A 6 13.57 -46.23 -30.17
N ARG A 7 13.11 -45.13 -30.75
CA ARG A 7 13.96 -43.98 -31.05
C ARG A 7 14.39 -43.35 -29.72
N GLY A 8 15.69 -43.29 -29.48
CA GLY A 8 16.27 -42.59 -28.32
C GLY A 8 16.37 -41.09 -28.57
N PHE A 9 16.35 -40.32 -27.49
CA PHE A 9 16.59 -38.87 -27.52
C PHE A 9 18.05 -38.59 -27.88
N THR A 10 18.32 -37.60 -28.74
CA THR A 10 19.68 -37.15 -29.01
C THR A 10 20.16 -36.17 -27.94
N LEU A 11 21.48 -36.11 -27.71
CA LEU A 11 22.08 -35.14 -26.78
C LEU A 11 21.78 -33.69 -27.19
N VAL A 12 21.71 -33.42 -28.50
CA VAL A 12 21.40 -32.10 -29.03
C VAL A 12 19.95 -31.72 -28.73
N GLU A 13 18.99 -32.64 -28.86
CA GLU A 13 17.59 -32.37 -28.50
C GLU A 13 17.45 -32.05 -27.00
N LEU A 14 18.17 -32.77 -26.13
CA LEU A 14 18.15 -32.47 -24.71
C LEU A 14 18.78 -31.10 -24.39
N LEU A 15 19.88 -30.75 -25.07
CA LEU A 15 20.59 -29.49 -24.88
C LEU A 15 19.73 -28.29 -25.28
N VAL A 16 19.01 -28.37 -26.40
CA VAL A 16 18.09 -27.30 -26.84
C VAL A 16 16.95 -27.12 -25.83
N VAL A 17 16.38 -28.21 -25.30
CA VAL A 17 15.28 -28.15 -24.34
C VAL A 17 15.68 -27.44 -23.04
N ILE A 18 16.82 -27.82 -22.44
CA ILE A 18 17.29 -27.14 -21.23
C ILE A 18 17.67 -25.67 -21.50
N GLY A 19 18.15 -25.36 -22.71
CA GLY A 19 18.41 -23.98 -23.14
C GLY A 19 17.13 -23.14 -23.19
N ILE A 20 16.06 -23.66 -23.79
CA ILE A 20 14.75 -22.97 -23.84
C ILE A 20 14.17 -22.82 -22.44
N ILE A 21 14.23 -23.87 -21.60
CA ILE A 21 13.76 -23.80 -20.20
C ILE A 21 14.54 -22.74 -19.42
N GLY A 22 15.86 -22.65 -19.60
CA GLY A 22 16.70 -21.63 -18.95
C GLY A 22 16.29 -20.21 -19.32
N ILE A 23 16.04 -19.94 -20.61
CA ILE A 23 15.58 -18.62 -21.07
C ILE A 23 14.21 -18.29 -20.49
N LEU A 24 13.25 -19.22 -20.57
CA LEU A 24 11.89 -19.03 -20.05
C LEU A 24 11.89 -18.82 -18.52
N ALA A 25 12.76 -19.51 -17.78
CA ALA A 25 12.87 -19.38 -16.33
C ALA A 25 13.33 -17.97 -15.91
N VAL A 26 14.30 -17.38 -16.61
CA VAL A 26 14.77 -16.01 -16.33
C VAL A 26 13.65 -14.98 -16.54
N PHE A 27 12.90 -15.08 -17.66
CA PHE A 27 11.76 -14.19 -17.92
C PHE A 27 10.65 -14.34 -16.87
N ALA A 28 10.36 -15.57 -16.43
CA ALA A 28 9.35 -15.81 -15.42
C ALA A 28 9.68 -15.11 -14.09
N VAL A 29 10.92 -15.21 -13.60
CA VAL A 29 11.36 -14.61 -12.33
C VAL A 29 11.17 -13.08 -12.32
N VAL A 30 11.58 -12.39 -13.40
CA VAL A 30 11.46 -10.92 -13.49
C VAL A 30 9.99 -10.47 -13.47
N GLN A 31 9.10 -11.19 -14.14
CA GLN A 31 7.68 -10.84 -14.20
C GLN A 31 6.95 -11.04 -12.86
N PHE A 32 7.32 -12.06 -12.08
CA PHE A 32 6.72 -12.29 -10.76
C PHE A 32 7.03 -11.18 -9.74
N GLY A 33 8.20 -10.53 -9.83
CA GLY A 33 8.57 -9.40 -8.96
C GLY A 33 7.65 -8.19 -9.15
N ASN A 34 7.43 -7.80 -10.41
CA ASN A 34 6.63 -6.62 -10.78
C ASN A 34 5.13 -6.81 -10.45
N SER A 35 4.60 -8.03 -10.56
CA SER A 35 3.21 -8.32 -10.21
C SER A 35 2.94 -8.16 -8.71
N ARG A 36 3.89 -8.53 -7.85
CA ARG A 36 3.73 -8.42 -6.39
C ARG A 36 3.67 -6.97 -5.92
N SER A 37 4.47 -6.07 -6.51
CA SER A 37 4.41 -4.64 -6.20
C SER A 37 3.05 -4.05 -6.52
N LYS A 38 2.52 -4.32 -7.73
CA LYS A 38 1.21 -3.83 -8.17
C LYS A 38 0.07 -4.30 -7.28
N VAL A 39 0.13 -5.54 -6.78
CA VAL A 39 -0.88 -6.07 -5.84
C VAL A 39 -0.84 -5.31 -4.51
N ARG A 40 0.35 -4.99 -3.99
CA ARG A 40 0.47 -4.20 -2.76
C ARG A 40 0.00 -2.76 -2.96
N ASP A 41 0.30 -2.16 -4.11
CA ASP A 41 -0.18 -0.82 -4.47
C ASP A 41 -1.70 -0.76 -4.55
N ALA A 42 -2.31 -1.76 -5.21
CA ALA A 42 -3.76 -1.91 -5.24
C ALA A 42 -4.34 -2.06 -3.83
N LYS A 43 -3.67 -2.83 -2.97
CA LYS A 43 -4.08 -2.97 -1.56
C LYS A 43 -3.98 -1.65 -0.80
N ARG A 44 -2.90 -0.88 -0.93
CA ARG A 44 -2.79 0.44 -0.28
C ARG A 44 -3.89 1.38 -0.70
N LYS A 45 -4.16 1.49 -2.00
CA LYS A 45 -5.25 2.32 -2.51
C LYS A 45 -6.60 1.88 -1.94
N SER A 46 -6.85 0.56 -1.93
CA SER A 46 -8.06 -0.01 -1.32
C SER A 46 -8.17 0.31 0.17
N ASP A 47 -7.08 0.20 0.92
CA ASP A 47 -7.04 0.45 2.36
C ASP A 47 -7.27 1.94 2.67
N LEU A 48 -6.66 2.85 1.91
CA LEU A 48 -6.91 4.29 2.04
C LEU A 48 -8.36 4.64 1.71
N THR A 49 -8.93 4.09 0.64
CA THR A 49 -10.35 4.30 0.30
C THR A 49 -11.29 3.73 1.36
N LEU A 50 -10.93 2.60 1.97
CA LEU A 50 -11.71 2.01 3.06
C LEU A 50 -11.75 2.95 4.29
N ILE A 51 -10.59 3.50 4.68
CA ILE A 51 -10.50 4.47 5.77
C ILE A 51 -11.30 5.74 5.41
N GLN A 52 -11.15 6.28 4.21
CA GLN A 52 -11.91 7.45 3.74
C GLN A 52 -13.42 7.22 3.87
N LYS A 53 -13.94 6.08 3.40
CA LYS A 53 -15.37 5.77 3.54
C LYS A 53 -15.81 5.74 5.00
N ALA A 54 -15.02 5.14 5.88
CA ALA A 54 -15.31 5.12 7.31
C ALA A 54 -15.26 6.54 7.93
N LEU A 55 -14.34 7.39 7.47
CA LEU A 55 -14.25 8.80 7.90
C LEU A 55 -15.48 9.60 7.49
N GLU A 56 -16.04 9.37 6.29
CA GLU A 56 -17.27 10.06 5.87
C GLU A 56 -18.49 9.62 6.71
N VAL A 57 -18.56 8.34 7.09
CA VAL A 57 -19.59 7.86 8.03
C VAL A 57 -19.37 8.46 9.42
N TYR A 58 -18.12 8.52 9.89
CA TYR A 58 -17.79 9.17 11.17
C TYR A 58 -18.24 10.64 11.17
N TYR A 59 -17.98 11.38 10.09
CA TYR A 59 -18.37 12.77 9.97
C TYR A 59 -19.89 12.94 10.00
N THR A 60 -20.63 12.02 9.37
CA THR A 60 -22.11 12.04 9.41
C THR A 60 -22.66 11.92 10.83
N ASP A 61 -21.99 11.16 11.70
CA ASP A 61 -22.40 10.98 13.10
C ASP A 61 -21.93 12.10 14.04
N ASN A 62 -20.77 12.71 13.76
CA ASN A 62 -20.06 13.58 14.72
C ASN A 62 -19.86 15.02 14.23
N GLU A 63 -20.23 15.34 12.99
CA GLU A 63 -20.05 16.64 12.33
C GLU A 63 -18.59 17.15 12.31
N ALA A 64 -17.65 16.25 12.53
CA ALA A 64 -16.22 16.50 12.57
C ALA A 64 -15.47 15.20 12.24
N TYR A 65 -14.25 15.31 11.72
CA TYR A 65 -13.34 14.18 11.58
C TYR A 65 -12.58 13.92 12.90
N PRO A 66 -12.09 12.69 13.14
CA PRO A 66 -11.26 12.38 14.31
C PRO A 66 -10.03 13.28 14.41
N SER A 67 -10.04 14.25 15.32
CA SER A 67 -8.92 15.19 15.43
C SER A 67 -7.67 14.51 15.99
N THR A 68 -6.52 14.76 15.38
CA THR A 68 -5.20 14.39 15.91
C THR A 68 -4.48 15.57 16.55
N SER A 69 -5.22 16.65 16.85
CA SER A 69 -4.66 17.93 17.31
C SER A 69 -3.58 18.49 16.36
N GLY A 70 -3.73 18.21 15.06
CA GLY A 70 -2.77 18.60 14.04
C GLY A 70 -1.46 17.79 14.03
N GLY A 71 -1.34 16.72 14.82
CA GLY A 71 -0.21 15.79 14.79
C GLY A 71 -0.35 14.68 13.75
N TRP A 72 0.77 14.08 13.34
CA TRP A 72 0.81 12.89 12.51
C TRP A 72 0.77 11.64 13.39
N TRP A 73 -0.25 10.81 13.21
CA TRP A 73 -0.45 9.57 13.97
C TRP A 73 -0.26 8.37 13.07
N GLY A 74 0.48 7.38 13.54
CA GLY A 74 0.74 6.14 12.83
C GLY A 74 1.07 4.99 13.76
N VAL A 75 0.96 3.77 13.26
CA VAL A 75 1.31 2.55 14.00
C VAL A 75 2.82 2.37 14.15
N CYS A 76 3.62 3.04 13.32
CA CYS A 76 5.07 3.00 13.38
C CYS A 76 5.61 3.87 14.53
N ALA A 77 6.73 3.44 15.12
CA ALA A 77 7.32 4.06 16.31
C ALA A 77 7.64 5.56 16.14
N THR A 78 8.09 5.96 14.95
CA THR A 78 8.36 7.36 14.61
C THR A 78 7.14 8.27 14.76
N TYR A 79 5.93 7.72 14.66
CA TYR A 79 4.67 8.45 14.67
C TYR A 79 3.73 8.01 15.80
N GLY A 80 4.31 7.59 16.94
CA GLY A 80 3.57 7.42 18.20
C GLY A 80 3.10 6.01 18.53
N SER A 81 3.36 5.01 17.67
CA SER A 81 2.97 3.60 17.91
C SER A 81 1.47 3.44 18.23
N HIS A 82 0.63 4.19 17.52
CA HIS A 82 -0.80 4.15 17.75
C HIS A 82 -1.39 2.77 17.37
N PRO A 83 -2.29 2.20 18.18
CA PRO A 83 -2.96 0.94 17.86
C PRO A 83 -3.81 1.04 16.59
N THR A 84 -4.30 -0.11 16.13
CA THR A 84 -5.20 -0.22 14.98
C THR A 84 -6.68 -0.17 15.37
N SER A 85 -7.00 0.16 16.63
CA SER A 85 -8.37 0.29 17.11
C SER A 85 -8.47 1.11 18.39
N GLY A 86 -9.71 1.46 18.76
CA GLY A 86 -10.04 2.17 19.98
C GLY A 86 -9.82 3.68 19.90
N ALA A 87 -9.96 4.35 21.05
CA ALA A 87 -9.84 5.80 21.14
C ALA A 87 -8.46 6.33 20.72
N ASN A 88 -7.41 5.52 20.95
CA ASN A 88 -6.04 5.87 20.62
C ASN A 88 -5.58 5.30 19.28
N GLY A 89 -6.48 4.74 18.47
CA GLY A 89 -6.14 4.24 17.14
C GLY A 89 -5.46 5.32 16.30
N TYR A 90 -4.61 4.93 15.34
CA TYR A 90 -3.91 5.95 14.51
C TYR A 90 -4.90 6.83 13.73
N VAL A 91 -6.13 6.34 13.53
CA VAL A 91 -7.32 7.17 13.36
C VAL A 91 -8.19 7.05 14.63
N PRO A 92 -8.29 8.10 15.47
CA PRO A 92 -9.00 8.04 16.75
C PRO A 92 -10.46 7.62 16.58
N ASN A 93 -10.96 6.73 17.44
CA ASN A 93 -12.37 6.32 17.51
C ASN A 93 -13.00 5.77 16.22
N LEU A 94 -12.22 5.55 15.16
CA LEU A 94 -12.76 5.06 13.89
C LEU A 94 -13.07 3.55 13.96
N ALA A 95 -12.17 2.78 14.56
CA ALA A 95 -12.37 1.36 14.82
C ALA A 95 -12.70 1.10 16.31
N PRO A 96 -13.59 0.16 16.65
CA PRO A 96 -14.22 -0.82 15.74
C PRO A 96 -15.57 -0.35 15.13
N LYS A 97 -16.08 0.83 15.52
CA LYS A 97 -17.46 1.25 15.21
C LYS A 97 -17.71 1.49 13.72
N TYR A 98 -16.81 2.22 13.05
CA TYR A 98 -16.97 2.64 11.65
C TYR A 98 -16.17 1.76 10.67
N ILE A 99 -15.15 1.08 11.18
CA ILE A 99 -14.34 0.09 10.48
C ILE A 99 -13.91 -0.98 11.48
N GLY A 100 -13.94 -2.27 11.09
CA GLY A 100 -13.68 -3.36 12.05
C GLY A 100 -12.28 -3.32 12.68
N VAL A 101 -11.26 -2.97 11.88
CA VAL A 101 -9.89 -2.73 12.33
C VAL A 101 -9.22 -1.77 11.34
N LEU A 102 -8.36 -0.89 11.84
CA LEU A 102 -7.57 -0.04 10.95
C LEU A 102 -6.51 -0.87 10.22
N PRO A 103 -6.39 -0.75 8.89
CA PRO A 103 -5.44 -1.52 8.11
C PRO A 103 -3.99 -1.10 8.44
N VAL A 104 -3.05 -1.97 8.08
CA VAL A 104 -1.60 -1.71 8.19
C VAL A 104 -0.96 -1.89 6.83
N ASP A 105 0.14 -1.19 6.59
CA ASP A 105 0.83 -1.29 5.32
C ASP A 105 1.28 -2.75 5.06
N PRO A 106 1.06 -3.31 3.85
CA PRO A 106 1.43 -4.69 3.54
C PRO A 106 2.90 -5.03 3.76
N GLN A 107 3.78 -4.03 3.77
CA GLN A 107 5.21 -4.19 3.97
C GLN A 107 5.73 -3.58 5.28
N GLN A 108 4.85 -3.20 6.21
CA GLN A 108 5.24 -2.52 7.46
C GLN A 108 6.37 -3.22 8.24
N ALA A 109 6.41 -4.56 8.26
CA ALA A 109 7.44 -5.33 8.95
C ALA A 109 8.79 -5.40 8.21
N THR A 110 8.80 -5.08 6.91
CA THR A 110 9.97 -5.23 6.02
C THR A 110 10.55 -3.90 5.55
N LEU A 111 9.83 -2.80 5.76
CA LEU A 111 10.24 -1.46 5.39
C LEU A 111 11.08 -0.80 6.49
N PRO A 112 11.80 0.29 6.17
CA PRO A 112 12.54 1.07 7.16
C PRO A 112 11.66 1.45 8.36
N ALA A 113 12.28 1.60 9.52
CA ALA A 113 11.61 2.06 10.73
C ALA A 113 10.94 3.42 10.46
N GLY A 114 9.60 3.43 10.43
CA GLY A 114 8.81 4.62 10.11
C GLY A 114 7.84 4.44 8.93
N SER A 115 7.94 3.39 8.11
CA SER A 115 6.96 3.16 7.05
C SER A 115 5.65 2.62 7.61
N CYS A 116 4.59 3.41 7.55
CA CYS A 116 3.25 2.99 7.92
C CYS A 116 2.18 3.91 7.32
N TYR A 117 0.91 3.57 7.53
CA TYR A 117 -0.16 4.53 7.28
C TYR A 117 -0.13 5.63 8.33
N LEU A 118 -0.21 6.87 7.85
CA LEU A 118 -0.29 8.06 8.68
C LEU A 118 -1.63 8.73 8.50
N TYR A 119 -2.10 9.33 9.59
CA TYR A 119 -3.29 10.14 9.63
C TYR A 119 -3.01 11.46 10.34
N ARG A 120 -3.59 12.53 9.82
CA ARG A 120 -3.60 13.84 10.44
C ARG A 120 -4.95 14.51 10.19
N SER A 121 -5.50 15.15 11.21
CA SER A 121 -6.72 15.93 11.09
C SER A 121 -6.74 17.11 12.06
N ASP A 122 -7.42 18.18 11.62
CA ASP A 122 -7.77 19.34 12.43
C ASP A 122 -9.26 19.33 12.86
N GLY A 123 -10.00 18.26 12.55
CA GLY A 123 -11.43 18.12 12.80
C GLY A 123 -12.35 18.51 11.64
N GLN A 124 -11.88 19.31 10.68
CA GLN A 124 -12.64 19.70 9.47
C GLN A 124 -12.02 19.14 8.19
N GLN A 125 -10.72 18.86 8.26
CA GLN A 125 -9.86 18.41 7.21
C GLN A 125 -9.10 17.20 7.70
N TYR A 126 -8.76 16.31 6.79
CA TYR A 126 -7.87 15.20 7.10
C TYR A 126 -6.93 14.89 5.94
N LYS A 127 -5.84 14.20 6.27
CA LYS A 127 -4.93 13.57 5.33
C LYS A 127 -4.63 12.17 5.83
N ILE A 128 -4.86 11.18 4.97
CA ILE A 128 -4.41 9.79 5.16
C ILE A 128 -3.38 9.47 4.10
N LEU A 129 -2.28 8.84 4.47
CA LEU A 129 -1.24 8.49 3.50
C LEU A 129 -0.43 7.26 3.89
N SER A 130 0.24 6.68 2.90
CA SER A 130 1.24 5.62 3.05
C SER A 130 2.63 6.23 3.07
N HIS A 131 3.26 6.30 4.25
CA HIS A 131 4.58 6.92 4.40
C HIS A 131 5.70 5.94 4.05
N MET A 132 6.70 6.41 3.28
CA MET A 132 7.92 5.65 2.96
C MET A 132 7.65 4.27 2.34
N SER A 133 6.64 4.16 1.47
CA SER A 133 6.40 2.96 0.66
C SER A 133 7.43 2.87 -0.47
N THR A 134 7.96 1.68 -0.74
CA THR A 134 9.06 1.42 -1.71
C THR A 134 8.56 1.01 -3.11
N GLU A 135 7.28 1.17 -3.40
CA GLU A 135 6.66 0.58 -4.60
C GLU A 135 6.59 1.51 -5.82
N THR A 136 5.64 1.27 -6.71
CA THR A 136 5.54 1.90 -8.03
C THR A 136 5.34 3.40 -7.89
N GLN A 137 6.06 4.19 -8.70
CA GLN A 137 5.79 5.62 -8.79
C GLN A 137 4.35 5.86 -9.25
N VAL A 138 3.65 6.69 -8.48
CA VAL A 138 2.31 7.16 -8.83
C VAL A 138 2.45 8.36 -9.75
N PRO A 139 1.80 8.37 -10.93
CA PRO A 139 1.84 9.55 -11.79
C PRO A 139 1.07 10.71 -11.13
N PRO A 140 1.45 11.98 -11.38
CA PRO A 140 0.75 13.14 -10.82
C PRO A 140 -0.74 13.25 -11.17
N SER A 141 -1.21 12.53 -12.19
CA SER A 141 -2.62 12.46 -12.57
C SER A 141 -3.46 11.48 -11.74
N ASP A 142 -2.83 10.63 -10.93
CA ASP A 142 -3.53 9.65 -10.12
C ASP A 142 -4.21 10.32 -8.92
N PRO A 143 -5.46 9.98 -8.58
CA PRO A 143 -6.16 10.55 -7.42
C PRO A 143 -5.47 10.31 -6.08
N PHE A 144 -4.59 9.30 -6.01
CA PHE A 144 -3.84 8.95 -4.79
C PHE A 144 -2.44 9.58 -4.76
N TYR A 145 -2.11 10.45 -5.72
CA TYR A 145 -0.81 11.10 -5.76
C TYR A 145 -0.64 12.09 -4.61
N ASP A 146 0.36 11.86 -3.75
CA ASP A 146 0.86 12.83 -2.79
C ASP A 146 2.27 13.25 -3.20
N ILE A 147 2.60 14.53 -2.99
CA ILE A 147 3.92 15.06 -3.35
C ILE A 147 4.99 14.36 -2.50
N PRO A 148 6.05 13.80 -3.11
CA PRO A 148 7.13 13.20 -2.34
C PRO A 148 7.77 14.23 -1.41
N ARG A 149 7.93 13.88 -0.13
CA ARG A 149 8.72 14.65 0.85
C ARG A 149 10.20 14.30 0.71
N SER A 150 11.09 15.21 1.12
CA SER A 150 12.55 14.98 1.03
C SER A 150 12.94 13.68 1.72
N GLY A 151 13.64 12.78 1.00
CA GLY A 151 14.04 11.46 1.50
C GLY A 151 12.94 10.40 1.53
N SER A 152 11.71 10.71 1.06
CA SER A 152 10.64 9.71 0.93
C SER A 152 10.72 8.94 -0.37
N GLN A 153 10.57 7.62 -0.29
CA GLN A 153 10.64 6.73 -1.45
C GLN A 153 9.44 6.98 -2.36
N PHE A 154 8.21 6.66 -1.96
CA PHE A 154 6.97 7.12 -2.60
C PHE A 154 5.83 7.15 -1.58
N THR A 155 4.83 8.01 -1.78
CA THR A 155 3.70 8.19 -0.85
C THR A 155 2.37 8.18 -1.61
N TYR A 156 1.44 7.33 -1.19
CA TYR A 156 0.04 7.38 -1.61
C TYR A 156 -0.74 8.20 -0.60
N GLY A 157 -1.61 9.10 -1.02
CA GLY A 157 -2.39 9.91 -0.08
C GLY A 157 -3.80 10.19 -0.56
N LEU A 158 -4.71 10.39 0.39
CA LEU A 158 -6.02 10.98 0.16
C LEU A 158 -6.22 12.11 1.16
N CYS A 159 -6.99 13.10 0.72
CA CYS A 159 -7.35 14.25 1.53
C CYS A 159 -8.85 14.35 1.69
N GLY A 160 -9.25 14.99 2.78
CA GLY A 160 -10.64 15.27 3.09
C GLY A 160 -11.30 16.28 2.14
N PRO A 161 -12.47 16.81 2.53
CA PRO A 161 -13.47 17.33 1.60
C PRO A 161 -13.09 18.60 0.84
N THR A 162 -12.10 19.38 1.30
CA THR A 162 -11.62 20.58 0.57
C THR A 162 -10.60 20.24 -0.53
N GLY A 163 -10.26 18.96 -0.70
CA GLY A 163 -9.40 18.47 -1.76
C GLY A 163 -7.90 18.56 -1.46
N ALA A 164 -7.11 18.18 -2.47
CA ALA A 164 -5.66 17.99 -2.35
C ALA A 164 -4.88 19.28 -2.05
N ALA A 165 -5.39 20.45 -2.45
CA ALA A 165 -4.68 21.72 -2.26
C ALA A 165 -4.58 22.12 -0.78
N ALA A 166 -5.63 21.90 0.00
CA ALA A 166 -5.67 22.33 1.40
C ALA A 166 -4.82 21.44 2.32
N CYS A 167 -4.74 20.15 2.01
CA CYS A 167 -3.89 19.21 2.73
C CYS A 167 -2.44 19.13 2.18
N ALA A 168 -2.12 19.84 1.08
CA ALA A 168 -0.80 19.81 0.47
C ALA A 168 0.30 20.36 1.41
N GLY A 169 -0.07 21.32 2.26
CA GLY A 169 0.83 21.90 3.26
C GLY A 169 1.07 21.02 4.49
N TRP A 170 0.50 19.81 4.53
CA TRP A 170 0.61 18.90 5.67
C TRP A 170 1.62 17.79 5.44
#